data_AF-A0A962GX67-F1
#
_entry.id   AF-A0A962GX67-F1
#
_cell.length_a   1.000
_cell.length_b   1.000
_cell.length_c   1.000
_cell.angle_alpha   90.00
_cell.angle_beta   90.00
_cell.angle_gamma   90.00
#
_symmetry.space_group_name_H-M   'P 1'
#
loop_
_entity.id
_entity.type
_entity.pdbx_description
1 polymer ?
#
loop_
_entity_poly.entity_id
_entity_poly.type
_entity_poly.pdbx_seq_one_letter_code
_entity_poly.pdbx_strand_id
1 'polypeptide(L)'
;MSYEYSGTDKRLELPNPYKVENAALILSGAGAVVVGLLLLVQFRGALETGQSQGAWLLAPSLLLLLLGLGLIGVAMTQLRFYFGRNRPSGLAQDLNATDRKAGTEYDAGFLKETLRQNGLTYAEPEGPVDGLLYSLVRNLIYAPIPIRRTAQAQWKNFLVTGAVTVGLLIALLTSASPAARSLTAAIFAVVLLIYLPPGIIRGVKKAEPSPAGIWFIVIIILLAVLVPIIPALMMAGGVASPGLDGLDLVEVLLIALVLLLIAQGTFFLALMRQLPQPPATSSAWAQRTLNLNASPIKLLEEIERLQQTLWVEQIPNRRYQMTTAEQALIRPGIVEADVMEETQPMPVARDDDMSLAAQLRAPRNRPLLALTGLALLCHFGALILTYELAMSPASGNYAWWGLAVLSFLVGLYCFSSGNLLWGRFDFSSRLVWIELKGSYEKARMGFGGELSAGLITRTETDRVEQMTLRAWVAELDTVTFRKDASRHLVAMRGHPDYVRYYLDTLTQFAGTIASVAAPGGSEDAARLGRLQATQQSIASTSMPQIEAVSAAPLPRPVADAHVTRLRCANPQCREPVEADARFCIHCGTPVVST
;
A
#
# COMPACT_ATOMS: atom_id res chain seq x y z
N MET A 1 -14.07 -17.51 11.38
CA MET A 1 -14.67 -16.18 11.18
C MET A 1 -14.74 -15.96 9.68
N SER A 2 -15.94 -16.04 9.09
CA SER A 2 -16.15 -15.96 7.65
C SER A 2 -15.83 -14.56 7.13
N TYR A 3 -14.89 -14.50 6.18
CA TYR A 3 -14.29 -13.28 5.62
C TYR A 3 -14.98 -12.82 4.31
N GLU A 4 -16.11 -13.42 3.95
CA GLU A 4 -16.83 -13.13 2.71
C GLU A 4 -17.67 -11.87 2.89
N TYR A 5 -17.45 -10.85 2.04
CA TYR A 5 -18.40 -9.74 1.87
C TYR A 5 -19.57 -10.16 0.97
N SER A 6 -19.33 -11.06 0.02
CA SER A 6 -20.35 -11.72 -0.77
C SER A 6 -19.93 -13.18 -1.00
N GLY A 7 -20.85 -14.14 -0.79
CA GLY A 7 -20.64 -15.54 -1.14
C GLY A 7 -20.88 -15.84 -2.63
N THR A 8 -21.18 -14.81 -3.43
CA THR A 8 -21.64 -14.91 -4.82
C THR A 8 -20.56 -14.64 -5.86
N ASP A 9 -19.56 -13.77 -5.56
CA ASP A 9 -18.49 -13.45 -6.51
C ASP A 9 -17.10 -13.76 -5.93
N LYS A 10 -16.36 -14.63 -6.63
CA LYS A 10 -15.02 -15.09 -6.27
C LYS A 10 -13.90 -14.17 -6.75
N ARG A 11 -14.22 -13.04 -7.40
CA ARG A 11 -13.19 -12.10 -7.90
C ARG A 11 -12.22 -11.58 -6.85
N LEU A 12 -12.60 -11.60 -5.56
CA LEU A 12 -11.72 -11.20 -4.45
C LEU A 12 -10.89 -12.37 -3.89
N GLU A 13 -11.15 -13.61 -4.32
CA GLU A 13 -10.39 -14.82 -3.99
C GLU A 13 -9.16 -14.95 -4.91
N LEU A 14 -8.16 -14.09 -4.70
CA LEU A 14 -6.96 -14.10 -5.52
C LEU A 14 -6.05 -15.32 -5.21
N PRO A 15 -5.52 -16.01 -6.23
CA PRO A 15 -4.57 -17.09 -6.02
C PRO A 15 -3.27 -16.55 -5.40
N ASN A 16 -2.61 -17.39 -4.58
CA ASN A 16 -1.33 -17.01 -3.98
C ASN A 16 -0.26 -16.77 -5.07
N PRO A 17 0.29 -15.55 -5.17
CA PRO A 17 1.20 -15.18 -6.24
C PRO A 17 2.58 -15.83 -6.07
N TYR A 18 2.90 -16.22 -4.84
CA TYR A 18 4.16 -16.84 -4.46
C TYR A 18 4.14 -18.35 -4.63
N LYS A 19 3.12 -18.95 -5.28
CA LYS A 19 2.99 -20.41 -5.37
C LYS A 19 4.24 -21.10 -5.92
N VAL A 20 4.81 -20.56 -7.01
CA VAL A 20 6.04 -21.11 -7.63
C VAL A 20 7.28 -20.83 -6.77
N GLU A 21 7.40 -19.61 -6.25
CA GLU A 21 8.52 -19.24 -5.36
C GLU A 21 8.53 -20.07 -4.08
N ASN A 22 7.37 -20.26 -3.45
CA ASN A 22 7.18 -21.07 -2.25
C ASN A 22 7.54 -22.53 -2.49
N ALA A 23 7.15 -23.10 -3.64
CA ALA A 23 7.56 -24.45 -4.00
C ALA A 23 9.09 -24.57 -4.09
N ALA A 24 9.74 -23.57 -4.70
CA ALA A 24 11.20 -23.54 -4.81
C ALA A 24 11.92 -23.30 -3.46
N LEU A 25 11.37 -22.45 -2.59
CA LEU A 25 11.87 -22.22 -1.23
C LEU A 25 11.73 -23.47 -0.37
N ILE A 26 10.58 -24.15 -0.42
CA ILE A 26 10.35 -25.41 0.30
C ILE A 26 11.30 -26.48 -0.22
N LEU A 27 11.47 -26.62 -1.54
CA LEU A 27 12.37 -27.60 -2.13
C LEU A 27 13.84 -27.34 -1.71
N SER A 28 14.29 -26.08 -1.75
CA SER A 28 15.61 -25.68 -1.27
C SER A 28 15.80 -25.98 0.21
N GLY A 29 14.81 -25.62 1.03
CA GLY A 29 14.88 -25.80 2.47
C GLY A 29 14.81 -27.27 2.88
N ALA A 30 13.97 -28.06 2.23
CA ALA A 30 13.90 -29.51 2.42
C ALA A 30 15.21 -30.18 2.02
N GLY A 31 15.80 -29.79 0.88
CA GLY A 31 17.12 -30.26 0.47
C GLY A 31 18.19 -29.97 1.52
N ALA A 32 18.21 -28.74 2.06
CA ALA A 32 19.16 -28.36 3.11
C ALA A 32 18.95 -29.16 4.40
N VAL A 33 17.70 -29.38 4.82
CA VAL A 33 17.39 -30.22 5.99
C VAL A 33 17.84 -31.66 5.77
N VAL A 34 17.57 -32.24 4.60
CA VAL A 34 17.97 -33.62 4.28
C VAL A 34 19.49 -33.76 4.32
N VAL A 35 20.24 -32.87 3.65
CA VAL A 35 21.71 -32.92 3.68
C VAL A 35 22.24 -32.68 5.09
N GLY A 36 21.67 -31.74 5.85
CA GLY A 36 22.04 -31.51 7.24
C GLY A 36 21.82 -32.75 8.13
N LEU A 37 20.70 -33.46 7.96
CA LEU A 37 20.42 -34.70 8.68
C LEU A 37 21.37 -35.83 8.27
N LEU A 38 21.67 -35.97 6.97
CA LEU A 38 22.65 -36.96 6.49
C LEU A 38 24.02 -36.73 7.12
N LEU A 39 24.51 -35.48 7.16
CA LEU A 39 25.76 -35.14 7.83
C LEU A 39 25.72 -35.40 9.34
N LEU A 40 24.58 -35.19 10.00
CA LEU A 40 24.40 -35.48 11.42
C LEU A 40 24.46 -37.00 11.70
N VAL A 41 23.88 -37.82 10.82
CA VAL A 41 23.97 -39.29 10.91
C VAL A 41 25.43 -39.74 10.75
N GLN A 42 26.17 -39.16 9.80
CA GLN A 42 27.59 -39.46 9.62
C GLN A 42 28.43 -39.01 10.82
N PHE A 43 28.13 -37.84 11.37
CA PHE A 43 28.75 -37.35 12.61
C PHE A 43 28.56 -38.35 13.76
N ARG A 44 27.33 -38.86 13.94
CA ARG A 44 27.05 -39.89 14.96
C ARG A 44 27.89 -41.16 14.74
N GLY A 45 27.95 -41.68 13.50
CA GLY A 45 28.76 -42.86 13.20
C GLY A 45 30.27 -42.65 13.46
N ALA A 46 30.78 -41.45 13.19
CA ALA A 46 32.16 -41.08 13.49
C ALA A 46 32.44 -41.02 15.00
N LEU A 47 31.48 -40.56 15.82
CA LEU A 47 31.58 -40.60 17.28
C LEU A 47 31.59 -42.03 17.82
N GLU A 48 30.71 -42.89 17.31
CA GLU A 48 30.61 -44.32 17.73
C GLU A 48 31.90 -45.09 17.41
N THR A 49 32.61 -44.72 16.34
CA THR A 49 33.89 -45.33 15.93
C THR A 49 35.12 -44.67 16.56
N GLY A 50 34.95 -43.67 17.43
CA GLY A 50 36.04 -42.98 18.12
C GLY A 50 36.88 -42.08 17.21
N GLN A 51 36.40 -41.75 16.01
CA GLN A 51 37.10 -40.85 15.09
C GLN A 51 36.85 -39.40 15.51
N SER A 52 37.81 -38.80 16.22
CA SER A 52 37.77 -37.39 16.63
C SER A 52 37.64 -36.43 15.43
N GLN A 53 38.08 -36.85 14.25
CA GLN A 53 37.88 -36.16 12.98
C GLN A 53 36.42 -36.12 12.53
N GLY A 54 35.47 -36.78 13.17
CA GLY A 54 34.05 -36.60 12.88
C GLY A 54 33.49 -35.25 13.33
N ALA A 55 34.12 -34.60 14.31
CA ALA A 55 33.58 -33.42 15.00
C ALA A 55 33.31 -32.22 14.08
N TRP A 56 34.04 -32.10 12.97
CA TRP A 56 33.88 -30.99 12.05
C TRP A 56 32.56 -31.06 11.26
N LEU A 57 31.97 -32.25 11.09
CA LEU A 57 30.69 -32.46 10.39
C LEU A 57 29.52 -31.73 11.08
N LEU A 58 29.65 -31.47 12.39
CA LEU A 58 28.60 -30.86 13.20
C LEU A 58 28.28 -29.42 12.76
N ALA A 59 29.30 -28.63 12.43
CA ALA A 59 29.12 -27.23 12.03
C ALA A 59 28.30 -27.07 10.74
N PRO A 60 28.66 -27.69 9.59
CA PRO A 60 27.85 -27.62 8.38
C PRO A 60 26.48 -28.29 8.57
N SER A 61 26.36 -29.37 9.37
CA SER A 61 25.05 -29.99 9.63
C SER A 61 24.08 -29.04 10.32
N LEU A 62 24.51 -28.39 11.41
CA LEU A 62 23.65 -27.47 12.16
C LEU A 62 23.32 -26.22 11.33
N LEU A 63 24.29 -25.70 10.59
CA LEU A 63 24.09 -24.56 9.71
C LEU A 63 23.05 -24.86 8.63
N LEU A 64 23.16 -26.00 7.93
CA LEU A 64 22.20 -26.41 6.91
C LEU A 64 20.80 -26.64 7.47
N LEU A 65 20.67 -27.22 8.67
CA LEU A 65 19.39 -27.36 9.35
C LEU A 65 18.74 -26.00 9.64
N LEU A 66 19.50 -25.05 10.20
CA LEU A 66 19.00 -23.70 10.49
C LEU A 66 18.60 -22.95 9.22
N LEU A 67 19.44 -22.99 8.19
CA LEU A 67 19.17 -22.35 6.90
C LEU A 67 17.95 -22.99 6.21
N GLY A 68 17.85 -24.32 6.22
CA GLY A 68 16.75 -25.06 5.62
C GLY A 68 15.41 -24.77 6.30
N LEU A 69 15.38 -24.79 7.64
CA LEU A 69 14.20 -24.39 8.42
C LEU A 69 13.84 -22.92 8.21
N GLY A 70 14.84 -22.03 8.08
CA GLY A 70 14.63 -20.62 7.75
C GLY A 70 13.93 -20.42 6.40
N LEU A 71 14.39 -21.11 5.35
CA LEU A 71 13.77 -21.05 4.01
C LEU A 71 12.33 -21.57 4.01
N ILE A 72 12.08 -22.70 4.68
CA ILE A 72 10.72 -23.24 4.84
C ILE A 72 9.86 -22.24 5.62
N GLY A 73 10.40 -21.66 6.71
CA GLY A 73 9.72 -20.65 7.50
C GLY A 73 9.27 -19.45 6.66
N VAL A 74 10.13 -18.94 5.78
CA VAL A 74 9.77 -17.86 4.84
C VAL A 74 8.60 -18.28 3.95
N ALA A 75 8.65 -19.46 3.33
CA ALA A 75 7.55 -19.95 2.48
C ALA A 75 6.23 -20.09 3.27
N MET A 76 6.28 -20.60 4.50
CA MET A 76 5.11 -20.73 5.37
C MET A 76 4.48 -19.37 5.70
N THR A 77 5.27 -18.31 5.88
CA THR A 77 4.72 -16.96 6.09
C THR A 77 3.97 -16.41 4.87
N GLN A 78 4.31 -16.90 3.67
CA GLN A 78 3.72 -16.49 2.39
C GLN A 78 2.50 -17.33 2.00
N LEU A 79 2.22 -18.45 2.68
CA LEU A 79 1.03 -19.28 2.41
C LEU A 79 -0.27 -18.54 2.71
N ARG A 80 -0.28 -17.72 3.77
CA ARG A 80 -1.44 -16.92 4.18
C ARG A 80 -1.52 -15.64 3.35
N PHE A 81 -1.96 -15.81 2.11
CA PHE A 81 -2.18 -14.72 1.17
C PHE A 81 -3.69 -14.57 0.91
N TYR A 82 -4.30 -13.56 1.54
CA TYR A 82 -5.71 -13.21 1.35
C TYR A 82 -5.88 -11.71 1.56
N PHE A 83 -6.71 -11.06 0.73
CA PHE A 83 -7.11 -9.68 0.95
C PHE A 83 -8.31 -9.71 1.92
N GLY A 84 -8.08 -9.23 3.14
CA GLY A 84 -9.13 -9.11 4.14
C GLY A 84 -10.02 -7.89 3.93
N ARG A 85 -10.89 -7.63 4.92
CA ARG A 85 -11.68 -6.41 5.02
C ARG A 85 -10.82 -5.16 4.89
N ASN A 86 -11.26 -4.19 4.10
CA ASN A 86 -10.55 -2.93 3.80
C ASN A 86 -9.19 -3.09 3.07
N ARG A 87 -8.91 -4.26 2.48
CA ARG A 87 -7.72 -4.49 1.65
C ARG A 87 -8.10 -4.55 0.16
N PRO A 88 -7.21 -4.13 -0.76
CA PRO A 88 -5.91 -3.47 -0.53
C PRO A 88 -6.08 -2.10 0.17
N SER A 89 -5.02 -1.46 0.68
CA SER A 89 -5.17 -0.19 1.42
C SER A 89 -5.74 0.94 0.54
N GLY A 90 -6.25 2.02 1.15
CA GLY A 90 -6.61 3.23 0.38
C GLY A 90 -5.36 3.89 -0.22
N LEU A 91 -5.54 4.68 -1.28
CA LEU A 91 -4.49 5.55 -1.80
C LEU A 91 -4.17 6.69 -0.81
N ALA A 92 -5.22 7.25 -0.21
CA ALA A 92 -5.16 8.25 0.85
C ALA A 92 -5.85 7.75 2.12
N GLN A 93 -5.75 8.54 3.20
CA GLN A 93 -6.38 8.22 4.47
C GLN A 93 -7.90 8.13 4.31
N ASP A 94 -8.46 6.95 4.61
CA ASP A 94 -9.90 6.72 4.61
C ASP A 94 -10.51 7.30 5.89
N LEU A 95 -11.49 8.20 5.73
CA LEU A 95 -12.21 8.84 6.82
C LEU A 95 -13.10 7.86 7.59
N ASN A 96 -13.57 6.80 6.93
CA ASN A 96 -14.44 5.79 7.52
C ASN A 96 -13.65 4.68 8.24
N ALA A 97 -12.32 4.63 8.09
CA ALA A 97 -11.49 3.62 8.71
C ALA A 97 -11.17 3.97 10.18
N THR A 98 -11.43 3.03 11.09
CA THR A 98 -11.05 3.13 12.51
C THR A 98 -9.53 3.21 12.72
N ASP A 99 -8.75 2.63 11.80
CA ASP A 99 -7.28 2.67 11.81
C ASP A 99 -6.74 3.84 10.99
N ARG A 100 -6.53 4.99 11.64
CA ARG A 100 -6.05 6.25 11.02
C ARG A 100 -4.65 6.21 10.38
N LYS A 101 -3.90 5.09 10.40
CA LYS A 101 -2.45 5.09 10.08
C LYS A 101 -1.90 3.90 9.26
N ALA A 102 -2.73 3.07 8.64
CA ALA A 102 -2.20 1.92 7.89
C ALA A 102 -1.79 2.26 6.44
N GLY A 103 -0.59 2.83 6.26
CA GLY A 103 0.19 2.70 5.02
C GLY A 103 -0.37 3.38 3.75
N THR A 104 -0.81 4.62 3.86
CA THR A 104 -1.23 5.44 2.70
C THR A 104 -0.03 6.25 2.20
N GLU A 105 0.29 6.15 0.92
CA GLU A 105 1.40 6.90 0.30
C GLU A 105 1.00 8.35 0.00
N TYR A 106 -0.29 8.57 -0.30
CA TYR A 106 -0.82 9.85 -0.77
C TYR A 106 -1.74 10.49 0.25
N ASP A 107 -1.95 11.79 0.09
CA ASP A 107 -2.98 12.54 0.80
C ASP A 107 -4.14 12.91 -0.16
N ALA A 108 -5.31 13.22 0.39
CA ALA A 108 -6.45 13.68 -0.38
C ALA A 108 -6.11 14.94 -1.20
N GLY A 109 -5.29 15.86 -0.66
CA GLY A 109 -4.82 17.04 -1.38
C GLY A 109 -4.00 16.68 -2.63
N PHE A 110 -3.12 15.67 -2.52
CA PHE A 110 -2.33 15.17 -3.65
C PHE A 110 -3.22 14.59 -4.76
N LEU A 111 -4.24 13.80 -4.40
CA LEU A 111 -5.16 13.22 -5.39
C LEU A 111 -5.99 14.29 -6.11
N LYS A 112 -6.46 15.32 -5.40
CA LYS A 112 -7.16 16.47 -6.01
C LYS A 112 -6.27 17.19 -7.02
N GLU A 113 -5.03 17.48 -6.65
CA GLU A 113 -4.10 18.17 -7.55
C GLU A 113 -3.74 17.31 -8.77
N THR A 114 -3.56 16.01 -8.58
CA THR A 114 -3.35 15.04 -9.67
C THR A 114 -4.50 15.04 -10.67
N LEU A 115 -5.75 15.05 -10.18
CA LEU A 115 -6.94 15.15 -11.03
C LEU A 115 -6.99 16.50 -11.76
N ARG A 116 -6.72 17.62 -11.08
CA ARG A 116 -6.71 18.97 -11.68
C ARG A 116 -5.70 19.09 -12.81
N GLN A 117 -4.48 18.58 -12.59
CA GLN A 117 -3.39 18.66 -13.54
C GLN A 117 -3.54 17.67 -14.71
N ASN A 118 -4.50 16.74 -14.66
CA ASN A 118 -4.65 15.65 -15.62
C ASN A 118 -3.35 14.83 -15.81
N GLY A 119 -2.53 14.71 -14.78
CA GLY A 119 -1.17 14.20 -14.93
C GLY A 119 -0.64 13.57 -13.64
N LEU A 120 0.13 12.49 -13.81
CA LEU A 120 0.94 11.92 -12.72
C LEU A 120 2.30 12.61 -12.71
N THR A 121 2.73 13.05 -11.53
CA THR A 121 4.06 13.62 -11.34
C THR A 121 5.09 12.51 -11.14
N TYR A 122 6.16 12.56 -11.94
CA TYR A 122 7.27 11.63 -11.83
C TYR A 122 8.50 12.41 -11.40
N ALA A 123 9.04 12.08 -10.22
CA ALA A 123 10.31 12.63 -9.77
C ALA A 123 11.43 12.20 -10.72
N GLU A 124 12.22 13.16 -11.17
CA GLU A 124 13.39 12.88 -12.00
C GLU A 124 14.45 12.13 -11.17
N PRO A 125 15.17 11.18 -11.78
CA PRO A 125 16.23 10.47 -11.10
C PRO A 125 17.40 11.40 -10.80
N GLU A 126 17.87 11.38 -9.55
CA GLU A 126 19.02 12.18 -9.13
C GLU A 126 20.32 11.36 -9.22
N GLY A 127 21.34 11.97 -9.82
CA GLY A 127 22.69 11.43 -9.88
C GLY A 127 23.04 10.67 -11.17
N PRO A 128 24.33 10.59 -11.53
CA PRO A 128 24.76 10.14 -12.85
C PRO A 128 24.61 8.62 -13.05
N VAL A 129 24.75 7.82 -11.99
CA VAL A 129 24.59 6.36 -12.05
C VAL A 129 23.14 5.99 -12.34
N ASP A 130 22.20 6.68 -11.68
CA ASP A 130 20.78 6.50 -11.90
C ASP A 130 20.40 7.08 -13.28
N GLY A 131 20.94 8.23 -13.68
CA GLY A 131 20.77 8.77 -15.04
C GLY A 131 21.13 7.77 -16.15
N LEU A 132 22.22 7.00 -15.98
CA LEU A 132 22.57 5.91 -16.89
C LEU A 132 21.55 4.77 -16.91
N LEU A 133 21.00 4.39 -15.75
CA LEU A 133 19.93 3.38 -15.68
C LEU A 133 18.68 3.83 -16.45
N TYR A 134 18.25 5.07 -16.25
CA TYR A 134 17.05 5.60 -16.90
C TYR A 134 17.27 5.91 -18.39
N SER A 135 18.52 6.12 -18.84
CA SER A 135 18.80 6.23 -20.28
C SER A 135 18.70 4.88 -20.99
N LEU A 136 19.11 3.79 -20.34
CA LEU A 136 18.99 2.41 -20.82
C LEU A 136 17.55 1.87 -20.73
N VAL A 137 16.86 2.16 -19.63
CA VAL A 137 15.51 1.67 -19.34
C VAL A 137 14.56 2.84 -19.11
N ARG A 138 14.21 3.54 -20.18
CA ARG A 138 13.40 4.77 -20.13
C ARG A 138 12.06 4.59 -19.41
N ASN A 139 11.39 3.45 -19.65
CA ASN A 139 10.08 3.16 -19.06
C ASN A 139 10.11 2.96 -17.54
N LEU A 140 11.30 2.87 -16.91
CA LEU A 140 11.43 2.75 -15.47
C LEU A 140 10.85 3.97 -14.73
N ILE A 141 10.81 5.15 -15.36
CA ILE A 141 10.28 6.38 -14.74
C ILE A 141 8.80 6.24 -14.36
N TYR A 142 8.03 5.52 -15.19
CA TYR A 142 6.61 5.22 -15.00
C TYR A 142 6.36 4.06 -14.03
N ALA A 143 7.41 3.38 -13.57
CA ALA A 143 7.26 2.28 -12.64
C ALA A 143 6.93 2.80 -11.22
N PRO A 144 6.19 2.01 -10.42
CA PRO A 144 5.98 2.29 -9.00
C PRO A 144 7.29 2.47 -8.22
N ILE A 145 7.24 3.29 -7.17
CA ILE A 145 8.40 3.60 -6.31
C ILE A 145 9.16 2.35 -5.85
N PRO A 146 8.51 1.26 -5.36
CA PRO A 146 9.24 0.08 -4.92
C PRO A 146 10.07 -0.58 -6.04
N ILE A 147 9.54 -0.56 -7.27
CA ILE A 147 10.23 -1.10 -8.44
C ILE A 147 11.42 -0.21 -8.82
N ARG A 148 11.23 1.12 -8.85
CA ARG A 148 12.32 2.07 -9.14
C ARG A 148 13.47 1.94 -8.16
N ARG A 149 13.18 1.95 -6.85
CA ARG A 149 14.19 1.83 -5.79
C ARG A 149 14.92 0.50 -5.85
N THR A 150 14.20 -0.59 -6.09
CA THR A 150 14.82 -1.92 -6.23
C THR A 150 15.69 -1.98 -7.49
N ALA A 151 15.23 -1.46 -8.62
CA ALA A 151 16.01 -1.39 -9.85
C ALA A 151 17.30 -0.57 -9.67
N GLN A 152 17.21 0.60 -9.02
CA GLN A 152 18.37 1.45 -8.70
C GLN A 152 19.36 0.71 -7.78
N ALA A 153 18.88 0.04 -6.74
CA ALA A 153 19.74 -0.75 -5.86
C ALA A 153 20.43 -1.89 -6.62
N GLN A 154 19.68 -2.62 -7.46
CA GLN A 154 20.24 -3.72 -8.25
C GLN A 154 21.18 -3.25 -9.35
N TRP A 155 20.98 -2.05 -9.89
CA TRP A 155 21.88 -1.44 -10.85
C TRP A 155 23.24 -1.12 -10.21
N LYS A 156 23.23 -0.55 -9.01
CA LYS A 156 24.44 -0.30 -8.24
C LYS A 156 25.16 -1.61 -7.89
N ASN A 157 24.41 -2.64 -7.48
CA ASN A 157 24.96 -3.98 -7.25
C ASN A 157 25.60 -4.55 -8.51
N PHE A 158 24.94 -4.42 -9.66
CA PHE A 158 25.46 -4.87 -10.95
C PHE A 158 26.77 -4.17 -11.34
N LEU A 159 26.85 -2.86 -11.17
CA LEU A 159 28.07 -2.10 -11.43
C LEU A 159 29.22 -2.51 -10.49
N VAL A 160 28.94 -2.73 -9.21
CA VAL A 160 29.94 -3.20 -8.24
C VAL A 160 30.43 -4.60 -8.60
N THR A 161 29.52 -5.54 -8.87
CA THR A 161 29.88 -6.90 -9.30
C THR A 161 30.68 -6.88 -10.61
N GLY A 162 30.27 -6.05 -11.58
CA GLY A 162 31.00 -5.85 -12.83
C GLY A 162 32.41 -5.29 -12.61
N ALA A 163 32.56 -4.27 -11.76
CA ALA A 163 33.87 -3.69 -11.43
C ALA A 163 34.80 -4.71 -10.76
N VAL A 164 34.30 -5.48 -9.78
CA VAL A 164 35.07 -6.54 -9.12
C VAL A 164 35.48 -7.62 -10.13
N THR A 165 34.59 -8.00 -11.05
CA THR A 165 34.88 -8.99 -12.09
C THR A 165 35.97 -8.49 -13.04
N VAL A 166 35.86 -7.26 -13.52
CA VAL A 166 36.89 -6.64 -14.38
C VAL A 166 38.21 -6.51 -13.63
N GLY A 167 38.20 -6.10 -12.36
CA GLY A 167 39.40 -6.02 -11.53
C GLY A 167 40.09 -7.37 -11.35
N LEU A 168 39.31 -8.44 -11.12
CA LEU A 168 39.84 -9.80 -11.06
C LEU A 168 40.44 -10.23 -12.41
N LEU A 169 39.75 -9.98 -13.52
CA LEU A 169 40.28 -10.29 -14.87
C LEU A 169 41.57 -9.53 -15.17
N ILE A 170 41.66 -8.25 -14.81
CA ILE A 170 42.89 -7.47 -14.92
C ILE A 170 44.00 -8.13 -14.10
N ALA A 171 43.73 -8.52 -12.85
CA ALA A 171 44.70 -9.22 -12.02
C ALA A 171 45.22 -10.52 -12.64
N LEU A 172 44.35 -11.26 -13.32
CA LEU A 172 44.74 -12.48 -14.02
C LEU A 172 45.66 -12.19 -15.21
N LEU A 173 45.46 -11.07 -15.90
CA LEU A 173 46.26 -10.67 -17.05
C LEU A 173 47.58 -9.98 -16.66
N THR A 174 47.63 -9.23 -15.56
CA THR A 174 48.78 -8.40 -15.19
C THR A 174 49.71 -9.07 -14.17
N SER A 175 49.19 -9.90 -13.27
CA SER A 175 50.01 -10.53 -12.23
C SER A 175 50.73 -11.75 -12.78
N ALA A 176 52.07 -11.74 -12.75
CA ALA A 176 52.90 -12.87 -13.17
C ALA A 176 52.94 -14.00 -12.13
N SER A 177 52.77 -13.70 -10.84
CA SER A 177 52.81 -14.69 -9.77
C SER A 177 51.41 -15.27 -9.44
N PRO A 178 51.27 -16.60 -9.27
CA PRO A 178 50.02 -17.22 -8.82
C PRO A 178 49.57 -16.69 -7.44
N ALA A 179 50.53 -16.46 -6.56
CA ALA A 179 50.32 -15.90 -5.22
C ALA A 179 49.61 -14.55 -5.21
N ALA A 180 50.03 -13.65 -6.09
CA ALA A 180 49.42 -12.33 -6.22
C ALA A 180 47.95 -12.45 -6.65
N ARG A 181 47.65 -13.37 -7.57
CA ARG A 181 46.29 -13.63 -8.05
C ARG A 181 45.39 -14.16 -6.92
N SER A 182 45.87 -15.13 -6.14
CA SER A 182 45.12 -15.70 -5.01
C SER A 182 44.88 -14.68 -3.90
N LEU A 183 45.86 -13.82 -3.60
CA LEU A 183 45.67 -12.73 -2.62
C LEU A 183 44.64 -11.70 -3.09
N THR A 184 44.70 -11.28 -4.36
CA THR A 184 43.69 -10.40 -4.95
C THR A 184 42.29 -11.04 -4.91
N ALA A 185 42.18 -12.32 -5.25
CA ALA A 185 40.93 -13.06 -5.17
C ALA A 185 40.40 -13.14 -3.73
N ALA A 186 41.26 -13.40 -2.73
CA ALA A 186 40.86 -13.40 -1.33
C ALA A 186 40.29 -12.05 -0.87
N ILE A 187 40.94 -10.94 -1.27
CA ILE A 187 40.47 -9.58 -0.94
C ILE A 187 39.08 -9.34 -1.54
N PHE A 188 38.90 -9.65 -2.83
CA PHE A 188 37.60 -9.46 -3.48
C PHE A 188 36.51 -10.42 -2.96
N ALA A 189 36.87 -11.63 -2.54
CA ALA A 189 35.94 -12.54 -1.88
C ALA A 189 35.43 -11.97 -0.55
N VAL A 190 36.31 -11.35 0.25
CA VAL A 190 35.91 -10.65 1.48
C VAL A 190 35.01 -9.45 1.17
N VAL A 191 35.34 -8.65 0.16
CA VAL A 191 34.49 -7.53 -0.28
C VAL A 191 33.10 -8.04 -0.65
N LEU A 192 33.00 -9.13 -1.42
CA LEU A 192 31.73 -9.73 -1.82
C LEU A 192 30.93 -10.25 -0.61
N LEU A 193 31.58 -10.92 0.34
CA LEU A 193 30.95 -11.42 1.57
C LEU A 193 30.43 -10.30 2.48
N ILE A 194 31.05 -9.13 2.47
CA ILE A 194 30.56 -7.96 3.23
C ILE A 194 29.42 -7.27 2.47
N TYR A 195 29.50 -7.21 1.15
CA TYR A 195 28.59 -6.45 0.30
C TYR A 195 27.26 -7.15 0.01
N LEU A 196 27.27 -8.46 -0.19
CA LEU A 196 26.11 -9.24 -0.62
C LEU A 196 25.02 -9.40 0.49
N PRO A 197 25.36 -9.68 1.77
CA PRO A 197 24.36 -9.92 2.81
C PRO A 197 23.43 -8.73 3.12
N PRO A 198 23.87 -7.46 3.17
CA PRO A 198 22.97 -6.34 3.43
C PRO A 198 21.81 -6.22 2.43
N GLY A 199 22.05 -6.50 1.14
CA GLY A 199 21.01 -6.50 0.10
C GLY A 199 20.02 -7.66 0.21
N ILE A 200 20.47 -8.79 0.76
CA ILE A 200 19.66 -9.99 1.02
C ILE A 200 18.84 -9.83 2.31
N ILE A 201 19.49 -9.41 3.40
CA ILE A 201 18.95 -9.39 4.77
C ILE A 201 17.99 -8.22 4.99
N ARG A 202 18.27 -7.03 4.44
CA ARG A 202 17.41 -5.86 4.67
C ARG A 202 16.07 -5.97 3.94
N GLY A 203 16.02 -6.77 2.87
CA GLY A 203 14.84 -6.96 2.02
C GLY A 203 14.24 -5.64 1.52
N VAL A 204 13.17 -5.74 0.73
CA VAL A 204 12.42 -4.56 0.24
C VAL A 204 11.72 -3.78 1.37
N LYS A 205 11.85 -4.18 2.64
CA LYS A 205 11.14 -3.56 3.77
C LYS A 205 11.64 -2.15 4.10
N LYS A 206 12.88 -1.83 3.73
CA LYS A 206 13.44 -0.48 3.75
C LYS A 206 14.45 -0.39 2.61
N ALA A 207 13.97 -0.37 1.36
CA ALA A 207 14.78 0.13 0.26
C ALA A 207 14.97 1.65 0.44
N GLU A 208 15.66 2.02 1.51
CA GLU A 208 16.37 3.29 1.56
C GLU A 208 17.44 3.22 0.47
N PRO A 209 17.68 4.33 -0.26
CA PRO A 209 18.74 4.37 -1.25
C PRO A 209 20.01 3.85 -0.59
N SER A 210 20.67 2.88 -1.23
CA SER A 210 21.87 2.28 -0.67
C SER A 210 22.83 3.40 -0.22
N PRO A 211 23.39 3.35 1.01
CA PRO A 211 24.37 4.35 1.46
C PRO A 211 25.66 4.36 0.61
N ALA A 212 25.80 3.41 -0.32
CA ALA A 212 26.76 3.47 -1.41
C ALA A 212 26.41 4.64 -2.37
N GLY A 213 26.82 5.83 -1.97
CA GLY A 213 26.93 6.97 -2.88
C GLY A 213 27.94 6.66 -3.99
N ILE A 214 27.97 7.52 -5.02
CA ILE A 214 28.88 7.36 -6.16
C ILE A 214 30.34 7.16 -5.75
N TRP A 215 30.74 7.77 -4.64
CA TRP A 215 32.07 7.64 -4.05
C TRP A 215 32.42 6.21 -3.64
N PHE A 216 31.47 5.43 -3.14
CA PHE A 216 31.73 4.02 -2.82
C PHE A 216 31.99 3.19 -4.08
N ILE A 217 31.23 3.44 -5.16
CA ILE A 217 31.45 2.79 -6.45
C ILE A 217 32.82 3.19 -7.02
N VAL A 218 33.17 4.48 -6.95
CA VAL A 218 34.48 4.97 -7.37
C VAL A 218 35.60 4.31 -6.56
N ILE A 219 35.46 4.21 -5.23
CA ILE A 219 36.43 3.52 -4.37
C ILE A 219 36.56 2.06 -4.78
N ILE A 220 35.45 1.35 -5.03
CA ILE A 220 35.49 -0.05 -5.48
C ILE A 220 36.16 -0.17 -6.85
N ILE A 221 35.90 0.73 -7.79
CA ILE A 221 36.54 0.71 -9.12
C ILE A 221 38.04 0.99 -8.98
N LEU A 222 38.43 1.99 -8.20
CA LEU A 222 39.83 2.29 -7.92
C LEU A 222 40.51 1.11 -7.23
N LEU A 223 39.85 0.51 -6.24
CA LEU A 223 40.31 -0.68 -5.54
C LEU A 223 40.43 -1.86 -6.52
N ALA A 224 39.48 -2.02 -7.45
CA ALA A 224 39.50 -3.06 -8.47
C ALA A 224 40.71 -2.94 -9.42
N VAL A 225 41.20 -1.72 -9.64
CA VAL A 225 42.40 -1.45 -10.46
C VAL A 225 43.69 -1.52 -9.63
N LEU A 226 43.68 -1.02 -8.39
CA LEU A 226 44.86 -0.91 -7.53
C LEU A 226 45.20 -2.23 -6.79
N VAL A 227 44.19 -2.95 -6.28
CA VAL A 227 44.38 -4.21 -5.53
C VAL A 227 45.13 -5.28 -6.33
N PRO A 228 44.92 -5.45 -7.64
CA PRO A 228 45.74 -6.36 -8.44
C PRO A 228 47.25 -6.06 -8.39
N ILE A 229 47.63 -4.79 -8.23
CA ILE A 229 49.03 -4.33 -8.31
C ILE A 229 49.75 -4.47 -6.96
N ILE A 230 49.03 -4.29 -5.85
CA ILE A 230 49.61 -4.29 -4.50
C ILE A 230 50.38 -5.60 -4.20
N PRO A 231 49.83 -6.81 -4.42
CA PRO A 231 50.56 -8.05 -4.18
C PRO A 231 51.82 -8.18 -5.03
N ALA A 232 51.78 -7.75 -6.29
CA ALA A 232 52.94 -7.79 -7.18
C ALA A 232 54.07 -6.88 -6.65
N LEU A 233 53.73 -5.69 -6.14
CA LEU A 233 54.69 -4.77 -5.54
C LEU A 233 55.27 -5.30 -4.22
N MET A 234 54.44 -5.90 -3.36
CA MET A 234 54.88 -6.48 -2.09
C MET A 234 55.89 -7.61 -2.33
N MET A 235 55.64 -8.47 -3.32
CA MET A 235 56.56 -9.56 -3.68
C MET A 235 57.86 -9.05 -4.31
N ALA A 236 57.79 -8.02 -5.14
CA ALA A 236 58.99 -7.35 -5.67
C ALA A 236 59.85 -6.72 -4.56
N GLY A 237 59.22 -6.27 -3.47
CA GLY A 237 59.88 -5.74 -2.27
C GLY A 237 60.40 -6.80 -1.30
N GLY A 238 60.33 -8.10 -1.64
CA GLY A 238 60.84 -9.19 -0.80
C GLY A 238 59.93 -9.60 0.36
N VAL A 239 58.66 -9.16 0.38
CA VAL A 239 57.68 -9.63 1.36
C VAL A 239 57.17 -11.02 0.97
N ALA A 240 57.28 -11.99 1.88
CA ALA A 240 56.81 -13.36 1.64
C ALA A 240 55.30 -13.40 1.35
N SER A 241 54.86 -14.29 0.45
CA SER A 241 53.42 -14.52 0.24
C SER A 241 52.78 -14.95 1.56
N PRO A 242 51.60 -14.42 1.92
CA PRO A 242 50.72 -15.20 2.78
C PRO A 242 50.43 -16.48 1.98
N GLY A 243 50.79 -17.67 2.49
CA GLY A 243 50.77 -18.95 1.77
C GLY A 243 49.38 -19.39 1.28
N LEU A 244 48.81 -18.61 0.36
CA LEU A 244 47.56 -18.78 -0.37
C LEU A 244 47.81 -19.48 -1.71
N ASP A 245 49.08 -19.81 -1.98
CA ASP A 245 49.59 -20.45 -3.18
C ASP A 245 49.10 -21.90 -3.17
N GLY A 246 48.15 -22.22 -4.04
CA GLY A 246 47.51 -23.54 -4.09
C GLY A 246 46.05 -23.58 -3.63
N LEU A 247 45.47 -22.44 -3.20
CA LEU A 247 44.02 -22.31 -3.07
C LEU A 247 43.42 -21.89 -4.42
N ASP A 248 42.40 -22.62 -4.89
CA ASP A 248 41.65 -22.32 -6.13
C ASP A 248 40.68 -21.12 -5.96
N LEU A 249 41.14 -20.08 -5.26
CA LEU A 249 40.36 -18.89 -4.90
C LEU A 249 39.93 -18.10 -6.13
N VAL A 250 40.77 -18.06 -7.15
CA VAL A 250 40.50 -17.34 -8.41
C VAL A 250 39.32 -17.99 -9.12
N GLU A 251 39.35 -19.30 -9.29
CA GLU A 251 38.36 -20.10 -10.00
C GLU A 251 37.02 -20.01 -9.26
N VAL A 252 37.03 -20.24 -7.94
CA VAL A 252 35.85 -20.12 -7.08
C VAL A 252 35.23 -18.73 -7.17
N LEU A 253 36.03 -17.68 -7.05
CA LEU A 253 35.52 -16.31 -7.09
C LEU A 253 34.97 -15.96 -8.47
N LEU A 254 35.65 -16.37 -9.55
CA LEU A 254 35.21 -16.13 -10.91
C LEU A 254 33.85 -16.80 -11.17
N ILE A 255 33.68 -18.07 -10.76
CA ILE A 255 32.41 -18.78 -10.86
C ILE A 255 31.32 -18.04 -10.09
N ALA A 256 31.59 -17.65 -8.84
CA ALA A 256 30.61 -16.93 -8.01
C ALA A 256 30.20 -15.58 -8.62
N LEU A 257 31.14 -14.81 -9.17
CA LEU A 257 30.89 -13.54 -9.84
C LEU A 257 30.07 -13.73 -11.11
N VAL A 258 30.38 -14.74 -11.92
CA VAL A 258 29.60 -15.07 -13.13
C VAL A 258 28.17 -15.45 -12.76
N LEU A 259 27.97 -16.31 -11.75
CA LEU A 259 26.63 -16.66 -11.27
C LEU A 259 25.85 -15.43 -10.78
N LEU A 260 26.51 -14.52 -10.06
CA LEU A 260 25.88 -13.29 -9.58
C LEU A 260 25.52 -12.33 -10.73
N LEU A 261 26.39 -12.19 -11.73
CA LEU A 261 26.10 -11.39 -12.94
C LEU A 261 24.93 -11.97 -13.73
N ILE A 262 24.85 -13.30 -13.86
CA ILE A 262 23.71 -13.98 -14.49
C ILE A 262 22.43 -13.72 -13.68
N ALA A 263 22.49 -13.79 -12.34
CA ALA A 263 21.34 -13.48 -11.48
C ALA A 263 20.87 -12.02 -11.62
N GLN A 264 21.78 -11.06 -11.63
CA GLN A 264 21.47 -9.65 -11.82
C GLN A 264 20.92 -9.38 -13.23
N GLY A 265 21.52 -9.96 -14.27
CA GLY A 265 21.06 -9.83 -15.65
C GLY A 265 19.66 -10.43 -15.87
N THR A 266 19.41 -11.61 -15.30
CA THR A 266 18.08 -12.25 -15.34
C THR A 266 17.03 -11.48 -14.56
N PHE A 267 17.39 -10.86 -13.42
CA PHE A 267 16.53 -9.91 -12.72
C PHE A 267 16.17 -8.71 -13.60
N PHE A 268 17.13 -8.07 -14.27
CA PHE A 268 16.85 -6.93 -15.16
C PHE A 268 15.98 -7.34 -16.35
N LEU A 269 16.21 -8.52 -16.93
CA LEU A 269 15.35 -9.05 -17.97
C LEU A 269 13.91 -9.28 -17.46
N ALA A 270 13.75 -9.80 -16.23
CA ALA A 270 12.45 -9.97 -15.60
C ALA A 270 11.75 -8.64 -15.33
N LEU A 271 12.50 -7.65 -14.84
CA LEU A 271 12.03 -6.29 -14.63
C LEU A 271 11.53 -5.69 -15.95
N MET A 272 12.35 -5.70 -17.00
CA MET A 272 12.00 -5.11 -18.30
C MET A 272 10.73 -5.72 -18.91
N ARG A 273 10.50 -7.02 -18.74
CA ARG A 273 9.27 -7.69 -19.20
C ARG A 273 8.02 -7.32 -18.40
N GLN A 274 8.19 -6.79 -17.19
CA GLN A 274 7.09 -6.42 -16.29
C GLN A 274 6.87 -4.91 -16.18
N LEU A 275 7.76 -4.09 -16.74
CA LEU A 275 7.60 -2.65 -16.72
C LEU A 275 6.32 -2.23 -17.47
N PRO A 276 5.56 -1.28 -16.91
CA PRO A 276 4.39 -0.76 -17.60
C PRO A 276 4.81 0.00 -18.86
N GLN A 277 3.94 -0.02 -19.86
CA GLN A 277 4.00 0.95 -20.96
C GLN A 277 3.68 2.35 -20.41
N PRO A 278 4.06 3.44 -21.10
CA PRO A 278 3.68 4.79 -20.72
C PRO A 278 2.18 4.85 -20.42
N PRO A 279 1.80 5.12 -19.15
CA PRO A 279 0.42 5.00 -18.73
C PRO A 279 -0.41 6.15 -19.30
N ALA A 280 -1.70 5.89 -19.54
CA ALA A 280 -2.64 6.98 -19.77
C ALA A 280 -2.74 7.82 -18.48
N THR A 281 -2.60 9.13 -18.62
CA THR A 281 -2.79 10.10 -17.55
C THR A 281 -3.78 11.15 -18.04
N SER A 282 -5.06 10.87 -17.84
CA SER A 282 -6.15 11.79 -18.15
C SER A 282 -7.19 11.69 -17.04
N SER A 283 -7.81 12.81 -16.69
CA SER A 283 -9.06 12.80 -15.93
C SER A 283 -10.16 13.40 -16.79
N ALA A 284 -11.40 12.99 -16.54
CA ALA A 284 -12.56 13.63 -17.15
C ALA A 284 -13.17 14.57 -16.12
N TRP A 285 -13.54 15.77 -16.55
CA TRP A 285 -14.24 16.72 -15.70
C TRP A 285 -15.29 17.49 -16.49
N ALA A 286 -16.32 17.93 -15.80
CA ALA A 286 -17.28 18.88 -16.34
C ALA A 286 -17.91 19.69 -15.20
N GLN A 287 -18.48 20.82 -15.59
CA GLN A 287 -19.16 21.72 -14.67
C GLN A 287 -20.57 22.06 -15.16
N ARG A 288 -21.46 22.29 -14.20
CA ARG A 288 -22.82 22.79 -14.41
C ARG A 288 -23.12 23.87 -13.39
N THR A 289 -23.95 24.82 -13.80
CA THR A 289 -24.58 25.79 -12.90
C THR A 289 -25.92 25.25 -12.47
N LEU A 290 -26.16 25.25 -11.17
CA LEU A 290 -27.37 24.81 -10.53
C LEU A 290 -28.07 26.00 -9.88
N ASN A 291 -29.39 26.03 -10.05
CA ASN A 291 -30.29 26.92 -9.34
C ASN A 291 -31.20 26.02 -8.51
N LEU A 292 -31.28 26.25 -7.21
CA LEU A 292 -32.15 25.46 -6.34
C LEU A 292 -32.91 26.35 -5.37
N ASN A 293 -34.17 26.02 -5.11
CA ASN A 293 -34.99 26.68 -4.10
C ASN A 293 -34.98 25.89 -2.78
N ALA A 294 -33.85 25.32 -2.39
CA ALA A 294 -33.76 24.54 -1.16
C ALA A 294 -32.40 24.69 -0.49
N SER A 295 -32.27 24.07 0.68
CA SER A 295 -30.98 24.03 1.38
C SER A 295 -29.95 23.22 0.56
N PRO A 296 -28.76 23.76 0.30
CA PRO A 296 -27.66 23.07 -0.39
C PRO A 296 -27.27 21.72 0.23
N ILE A 297 -27.56 21.53 1.53
CA ILE A 297 -27.33 20.27 2.23
C ILE A 297 -28.08 19.10 1.57
N LYS A 298 -29.27 19.33 1.00
CA LYS A 298 -30.03 18.27 0.32
C LYS A 298 -29.30 17.71 -0.90
N LEU A 299 -28.50 18.54 -1.58
CA LEU A 299 -27.65 18.08 -2.66
C LEU A 299 -26.50 17.21 -2.14
N LEU A 300 -25.95 17.52 -0.96
CA LEU A 300 -24.91 16.72 -0.33
C LEU A 300 -25.45 15.34 0.11
N GLU A 301 -26.64 15.29 0.69
CA GLU A 301 -27.33 14.03 1.02
C GLU A 301 -27.57 13.16 -0.23
N GLU A 302 -27.95 13.78 -1.35
CA GLU A 302 -28.17 13.07 -2.61
C GLU A 302 -26.86 12.55 -3.22
N ILE A 303 -25.77 13.30 -3.11
CA ILE A 303 -24.43 12.82 -3.50
C ILE A 303 -24.12 11.55 -2.72
N GLU A 304 -24.34 11.53 -1.40
CA GLU A 304 -24.10 10.33 -0.60
C GLU A 304 -24.98 9.16 -1.04
N ARG A 305 -26.27 9.38 -1.30
CA ARG A 305 -27.19 8.34 -1.78
C ARG A 305 -26.76 7.77 -3.15
N LEU A 306 -26.33 8.63 -4.06
CA LEU A 306 -25.87 8.23 -5.38
C LEU A 306 -24.57 7.43 -5.28
N GLN A 307 -23.64 7.83 -4.41
CA GLN A 307 -22.41 7.07 -4.16
C GLN A 307 -22.68 5.69 -3.54
N GLN A 308 -23.65 5.60 -2.63
CA GLN A 308 -24.11 4.32 -2.06
C GLN A 308 -24.69 3.38 -3.11
N THR A 309 -25.42 3.93 -4.07
CA THR A 309 -26.00 3.15 -5.18
C THR A 309 -24.92 2.55 -6.09
N LEU A 310 -23.73 3.17 -6.13
CA LEU A 310 -22.60 2.75 -6.97
C LEU A 310 -21.59 1.84 -6.25
N TRP A 311 -21.96 1.25 -5.11
CA TRP A 311 -21.13 0.28 -4.41
C TRP A 311 -20.88 -0.98 -5.26
N VAL A 312 -19.61 -1.28 -5.46
CA VAL A 312 -19.16 -2.48 -6.18
C VAL A 312 -19.14 -3.65 -5.19
N GLU A 313 -19.73 -4.79 -5.56
CA GLU A 313 -19.86 -5.97 -4.69
C GLU A 313 -20.52 -5.69 -3.33
N GLN A 314 -21.37 -4.66 -3.24
CA GLN A 314 -21.97 -4.19 -1.98
C GLN A 314 -20.93 -3.74 -0.93
N ILE A 315 -19.69 -3.50 -1.35
CA ILE A 315 -18.62 -3.00 -0.49
C ILE A 315 -18.65 -1.47 -0.51
N PRO A 316 -18.68 -0.81 0.65
CA PRO A 316 -18.67 0.65 0.72
C PRO A 316 -17.45 1.27 0.04
N ASN A 317 -17.67 2.43 -0.58
CA ASN A 317 -16.59 3.24 -1.14
C ASN A 317 -15.66 3.76 -0.04
N ARG A 318 -14.40 3.98 -0.40
CA ARG A 318 -13.39 4.61 0.46
C ARG A 318 -13.56 6.10 0.38
N ARG A 319 -13.66 6.77 1.52
CA ARG A 319 -13.97 8.20 1.58
C ARG A 319 -12.70 8.95 1.97
N TYR A 320 -12.13 9.71 1.05
CA TYR A 320 -10.88 10.46 1.28
C TYR A 320 -11.12 11.89 1.73
N GLN A 321 -12.21 12.49 1.26
CA GLN A 321 -12.64 13.82 1.67
C GLN A 321 -14.15 13.85 1.75
N MET A 322 -14.69 14.45 2.80
CA MET A 322 -16.11 14.73 2.93
C MET A 322 -16.28 15.99 3.77
N THR A 323 -16.82 17.04 3.16
CA THR A 323 -17.28 18.21 3.91
C THR A 323 -18.60 17.87 4.60
N THR A 324 -18.71 18.06 5.92
CA THR A 324 -19.97 17.87 6.64
C THR A 324 -20.95 19.01 6.37
N ALA A 325 -22.24 18.80 6.63
CA ALA A 325 -23.25 19.85 6.49
C ALA A 325 -22.92 21.12 7.31
N GLU A 326 -22.41 20.95 8.52
CA GLU A 326 -21.95 22.04 9.38
C GLU A 326 -20.78 22.80 8.75
N GLN A 327 -19.82 22.08 8.18
CA GLN A 327 -18.65 22.67 7.52
C GLN A 327 -19.01 23.43 6.25
N ALA A 328 -19.97 22.90 5.48
CA ALA A 328 -20.43 23.51 4.23
C ALA A 328 -21.13 24.86 4.45
N LEU A 329 -21.69 25.09 5.65
CA LEU A 329 -22.44 26.30 6.01
C LEU A 329 -21.73 27.19 7.05
N ILE A 330 -20.42 26.99 7.29
CA ILE A 330 -19.64 27.79 8.27
C ILE A 330 -19.81 29.29 8.03
N ARG A 331 -19.88 29.70 6.75
CA ARG A 331 -20.08 31.10 6.35
C ARG A 331 -21.53 31.29 5.89
N PRO A 332 -22.33 32.12 6.56
CA PRO A 332 -23.68 32.41 6.13
C PRO A 332 -23.71 32.91 4.69
N GLY A 333 -24.54 32.29 3.86
CA GLY A 333 -24.76 32.68 2.47
C GLY A 333 -23.69 32.22 1.48
N ILE A 334 -22.67 31.48 1.91
CA ILE A 334 -21.69 30.82 1.03
C ILE A 334 -21.75 29.32 1.27
N VAL A 335 -21.71 28.54 0.20
CA VAL A 335 -21.57 27.09 0.24
C VAL A 335 -20.28 26.69 -0.44
N GLU A 336 -19.45 25.97 0.30
CA GLU A 336 -18.26 25.31 -0.21
C GLU A 336 -18.23 23.89 0.37
N ALA A 337 -18.45 22.89 -0.49
CA ALA A 337 -18.42 21.49 -0.11
C ALA A 337 -17.63 20.66 -1.12
N ASP A 338 -16.85 19.72 -0.61
CA ASP A 338 -16.02 18.81 -1.37
C ASP A 338 -16.27 17.37 -0.90
N VAL A 339 -16.56 16.49 -1.84
CA VAL A 339 -16.72 15.04 -1.60
C VAL A 339 -15.77 14.30 -2.52
N MET A 340 -14.91 13.45 -1.97
CA MET A 340 -14.00 12.61 -2.73
C MET A 340 -14.07 11.17 -2.24
N GLU A 341 -14.51 10.29 -3.11
CA GLU A 341 -14.68 8.86 -2.82
C GLU A 341 -14.07 8.00 -3.93
N GLU A 342 -13.48 6.88 -3.54
CA GLU A 342 -12.98 5.84 -4.44
C GLU A 342 -13.83 4.57 -4.29
N THR A 343 -14.28 4.01 -5.40
CA THR A 343 -14.96 2.70 -5.38
C THR A 343 -14.03 1.62 -4.84
N GLN A 344 -14.59 0.51 -4.32
CA GLN A 344 -13.77 -0.61 -3.86
C GLN A 344 -12.80 -1.06 -4.98
N PRO A 345 -11.48 -1.12 -4.70
CA PRO A 345 -10.50 -1.60 -5.66
C PRO A 345 -10.73 -3.06 -5.99
N MET A 346 -10.91 -3.34 -7.27
CA MET A 346 -11.13 -4.69 -7.77
C MET A 346 -9.88 -5.15 -8.52
N PRO A 347 -9.46 -6.42 -8.36
CA PRO A 347 -8.32 -6.92 -9.09
C PRO A 347 -8.62 -6.89 -10.59
N VAL A 348 -7.64 -6.44 -11.37
CA VAL A 348 -7.70 -6.56 -12.83
C VAL A 348 -7.58 -8.05 -13.14
N ALA A 349 -8.49 -8.58 -13.99
CA ALA A 349 -8.51 -9.98 -14.37
C ALA A 349 -7.10 -10.43 -14.80
N ARG A 350 -6.45 -11.18 -13.91
CA ARG A 350 -5.17 -11.83 -14.16
C ARG A 350 -5.51 -13.29 -14.39
N ASP A 351 -4.77 -13.98 -15.27
CA ASP A 351 -4.92 -15.43 -15.42
C ASP A 351 -4.88 -16.07 -14.03
N ASP A 352 -6.02 -16.63 -13.59
CA ASP A 352 -6.20 -17.17 -12.24
C ASP A 352 -5.27 -18.37 -11.95
N ASP A 353 -4.60 -18.88 -12.98
CA ASP A 353 -3.69 -20.00 -12.84
C ASP A 353 -2.25 -19.58 -12.51
N MET A 354 -1.95 -19.64 -11.21
CA MET A 354 -0.59 -19.50 -10.68
C MET A 354 0.23 -20.80 -10.75
N SER A 355 -0.20 -21.83 -11.51
CA SER A 355 0.56 -23.07 -11.72
C SER A 355 1.86 -22.82 -12.50
N LEU A 356 2.88 -23.64 -12.25
CA LEU A 356 4.15 -23.58 -12.98
C LEU A 356 3.95 -23.65 -14.51
N ALA A 357 3.02 -24.49 -14.97
CA ALA A 357 2.72 -24.65 -16.39
C ALA A 357 2.15 -23.37 -17.01
N ALA A 358 1.23 -22.68 -16.31
CA ALA A 358 0.70 -21.40 -16.77
C ALA A 358 1.77 -20.31 -16.77
N GLN A 359 2.59 -20.24 -15.71
CA GLN A 359 3.66 -19.25 -15.61
C GLN A 359 4.75 -19.44 -16.69
N LEU A 360 5.04 -20.68 -17.09
CA LEU A 360 5.98 -20.99 -18.18
C LEU A 360 5.45 -20.52 -19.55
N ARG A 361 4.15 -20.67 -19.78
CA ARG A 361 3.51 -20.21 -21.02
C ARG A 361 3.54 -18.68 -21.12
N ALA A 362 3.30 -17.98 -20.00
CA ALA A 362 3.26 -16.53 -19.92
C ALA A 362 4.64 -15.89 -20.24
N PRO A 363 4.82 -15.23 -21.40
CA PRO A 363 6.11 -14.66 -21.80
C PRO A 363 6.62 -13.57 -20.85
N ARG A 364 5.72 -12.92 -20.12
CA ARG A 364 6.00 -11.92 -19.09
C ARG A 364 6.76 -12.51 -17.90
N ASN A 365 6.50 -13.78 -17.56
CA ASN A 365 6.98 -14.41 -16.31
C ASN A 365 8.15 -15.37 -16.52
N ARG A 366 8.47 -15.77 -17.76
CA ARG A 366 9.62 -16.62 -18.09
C ARG A 366 10.96 -16.18 -17.48
N PRO A 367 11.41 -14.92 -17.60
CA PRO A 367 12.67 -14.51 -16.98
C PRO A 367 12.60 -14.53 -15.44
N LEU A 368 11.42 -14.31 -14.86
CA LEU A 368 11.23 -14.43 -13.41
C LEU A 368 11.30 -15.90 -12.95
N LEU A 369 10.74 -16.82 -13.73
CA LEU A 369 10.92 -18.26 -13.52
C LEU A 369 12.37 -18.69 -13.68
N ALA A 370 13.10 -18.14 -14.65
CA ALA A 370 14.51 -18.42 -14.83
C ALA A 370 15.34 -17.96 -13.61
N LEU A 371 15.00 -16.80 -13.04
CA LEU A 371 15.62 -16.32 -11.79
C LEU A 371 15.32 -17.26 -10.61
N THR A 372 14.07 -17.73 -10.47
CA THR A 372 13.70 -18.74 -9.45
C THR A 372 14.41 -20.08 -9.69
N GLY A 373 14.56 -20.51 -10.95
CA GLY A 373 15.29 -21.71 -11.32
C GLY A 373 16.78 -21.62 -11.03
N LEU A 374 17.40 -20.46 -11.31
CA LEU A 374 18.79 -20.18 -10.95
C LEU A 374 18.99 -20.24 -9.42
N ALA A 375 18.03 -19.74 -8.64
CA ALA A 375 18.07 -19.84 -7.19
C ALA A 375 18.14 -21.31 -6.72
N LEU A 376 17.30 -22.17 -7.30
CA LEU A 376 17.32 -23.62 -7.03
C LEU A 376 18.65 -24.26 -7.42
N LEU A 377 19.16 -23.96 -8.61
CA LEU A 377 20.44 -24.50 -9.08
C LEU A 377 21.60 -24.12 -8.15
N CYS A 378 21.66 -22.84 -7.75
CA CYS A 378 22.68 -22.36 -6.83
C CYS A 378 22.57 -22.99 -5.43
N HIS A 379 21.35 -23.17 -4.90
CA HIS A 379 21.15 -23.84 -3.62
C HIS A 379 21.52 -25.32 -3.69
N PHE A 380 21.03 -26.08 -4.67
CA PHE A 380 21.38 -27.49 -4.80
C PHE A 380 22.87 -27.70 -5.09
N GLY A 381 23.48 -26.85 -5.91
CA GLY A 381 24.93 -26.83 -6.11
C GLY A 381 25.69 -26.61 -4.80
N ALA A 382 25.26 -25.63 -3.98
CA ALA A 382 25.84 -25.39 -2.66
C ALA A 382 25.69 -26.59 -1.72
N LEU A 383 24.53 -27.25 -1.72
CA LEU A 383 24.26 -28.43 -0.90
C LEU A 383 25.14 -29.62 -1.28
N ILE A 384 25.27 -29.90 -2.58
CA ILE A 384 26.12 -30.97 -3.09
C ILE A 384 27.58 -30.68 -2.73
N LEU A 385 28.07 -29.46 -3.00
CA LEU A 385 29.44 -29.06 -2.63
C LEU A 385 29.67 -29.18 -1.12
N THR A 386 28.73 -28.72 -0.30
CA THR A 386 28.84 -28.83 1.17
C THR A 386 28.95 -30.29 1.61
N TYR A 387 28.15 -31.18 1.03
CA TYR A 387 28.18 -32.60 1.36
C TYR A 387 29.50 -33.28 0.93
N GLU A 388 29.94 -33.05 -0.30
CA GLU A 388 31.18 -33.63 -0.83
C GLU A 388 32.40 -33.17 -0.04
N LEU A 389 32.47 -31.86 0.25
CA LEU A 389 33.52 -31.31 1.08
C LEU A 389 33.43 -31.89 2.50
N ALA A 390 32.22 -31.98 3.07
CA ALA A 390 31.93 -32.60 4.36
C ALA A 390 32.43 -34.05 4.48
N MET A 391 32.37 -34.83 3.41
CA MET A 391 32.82 -36.22 3.43
C MET A 391 34.33 -36.37 3.16
N SER A 392 34.98 -35.35 2.61
CA SER A 392 36.37 -35.39 2.17
C SER A 392 37.24 -34.28 2.79
N PRO A 393 37.39 -34.22 4.13
CA PRO A 393 38.12 -33.15 4.82
C PRO A 393 39.61 -33.10 4.43
N ALA A 394 40.17 -34.25 4.07
CA ALA A 394 41.59 -34.40 3.71
C ALA A 394 41.95 -33.78 2.34
N SER A 395 40.97 -33.35 1.55
CA SER A 395 41.20 -32.71 0.25
C SER A 395 41.91 -31.35 0.34
N GLY A 396 41.92 -30.71 1.52
CA GLY A 396 42.68 -29.48 1.79
C GLY A 396 42.24 -28.23 1.02
N ASN A 397 41.23 -28.34 0.14
CA ASN A 397 40.85 -27.26 -0.76
C ASN A 397 39.70 -26.43 -0.18
N TYR A 398 40.04 -25.58 0.80
CA TYR A 398 39.10 -24.74 1.53
C TYR A 398 38.41 -23.67 0.65
N ALA A 399 38.92 -23.40 -0.56
CA ALA A 399 38.30 -22.44 -1.47
C ALA A 399 36.88 -22.86 -1.89
N TRP A 400 36.64 -24.16 -2.08
CA TRP A 400 35.34 -24.69 -2.48
C TRP A 400 34.24 -24.53 -1.42
N TRP A 401 34.62 -24.43 -0.13
CA TRP A 401 33.67 -24.01 0.92
C TRP A 401 33.17 -22.59 0.67
N GLY A 402 34.06 -21.71 0.22
CA GLY A 402 33.72 -20.37 -0.23
C GLY A 402 32.72 -20.39 -1.39
N LEU A 403 32.91 -21.28 -2.38
CA LEU A 403 31.96 -21.42 -3.48
C LEU A 403 30.58 -21.89 -3.00
N ALA A 404 30.52 -22.86 -2.08
CA ALA A 404 29.26 -23.34 -1.51
C ALA A 404 28.51 -22.20 -0.80
N VAL A 405 29.20 -21.43 0.04
CA VAL A 405 28.62 -20.27 0.74
C VAL A 405 28.17 -19.20 -0.24
N LEU A 406 29.02 -18.80 -1.19
CA LEU A 406 28.68 -17.77 -2.17
C LEU A 406 27.52 -18.19 -3.07
N SER A 407 27.50 -19.45 -3.52
CA SER A 407 26.39 -20.00 -4.31
C SER A 407 25.08 -19.98 -3.51
N PHE A 408 25.12 -20.35 -2.23
CA PHE A 408 23.96 -20.25 -1.36
C PHE A 408 23.47 -18.79 -1.22
N LEU A 409 24.38 -17.84 -1.03
CA LEU A 409 24.03 -16.40 -0.97
C LEU A 409 23.47 -15.88 -2.30
N VAL A 410 23.99 -16.32 -3.44
CA VAL A 410 23.44 -15.98 -4.76
C VAL A 410 22.02 -16.53 -4.92
N GLY A 411 21.74 -17.74 -4.42
CA GLY A 411 20.38 -18.28 -4.41
C GLY A 411 19.42 -17.46 -3.55
N LEU A 412 19.83 -17.06 -2.34
CA LEU A 412 19.06 -16.15 -1.50
C LEU A 412 18.82 -14.79 -2.16
N TYR A 413 19.83 -14.26 -2.84
CA TYR A 413 19.71 -13.03 -3.62
C TYR A 413 18.66 -13.15 -4.73
N CYS A 414 18.64 -14.27 -5.47
CA CYS A 414 17.66 -14.52 -6.52
C CYS A 414 16.23 -14.56 -5.96
N PHE A 415 16.01 -15.25 -4.84
CA PHE A 415 14.71 -15.26 -4.16
C PHE A 415 14.30 -13.86 -3.68
N SER A 416 15.19 -13.16 -2.96
CA SER A 416 14.91 -11.81 -2.45
C SER A 416 14.54 -10.83 -3.57
N SER A 417 15.27 -10.87 -4.68
CA SER A 417 15.05 -10.00 -5.84
C SER A 417 13.79 -10.37 -6.62
N GLY A 418 13.50 -11.67 -6.76
CA GLY A 418 12.29 -12.17 -7.42
C GLY A 418 11.01 -11.95 -6.60
N ASN A 419 11.11 -11.97 -5.27
CA ASN A 419 9.96 -11.88 -4.36
C ASN A 419 9.10 -10.62 -4.60
N LEU A 420 9.74 -9.49 -4.89
CA LEU A 420 9.03 -8.25 -5.19
C LEU A 420 8.17 -8.39 -6.46
N LEU A 421 8.73 -9.01 -7.49
CA LEU A 421 8.09 -9.15 -8.79
C LEU A 421 6.98 -10.20 -8.76
N TRP A 422 7.17 -11.30 -8.03
CA TRP A 422 6.11 -12.28 -7.77
C TRP A 422 4.94 -11.64 -7.03
N GLY A 423 5.21 -10.80 -6.02
CA GLY A 423 4.19 -10.17 -5.17
C GLY A 423 3.31 -9.08 -5.81
N ARG A 424 3.51 -8.75 -7.09
CA ARG A 424 2.76 -7.68 -7.76
C ARG A 424 1.29 -8.06 -8.00
N PHE A 425 0.36 -7.18 -7.60
CA PHE A 425 -1.06 -7.20 -7.98
C PHE A 425 -1.47 -5.88 -8.58
N ASP A 426 -2.27 -5.96 -9.63
CA ASP A 426 -2.83 -4.81 -10.32
C ASP A 426 -4.35 -4.73 -9.97
N PHE A 427 -4.82 -3.54 -9.61
CA PHE A 427 -6.20 -3.24 -9.23
C PHE A 427 -6.73 -2.05 -10.02
N SER A 428 -8.00 -2.10 -10.42
CA SER A 428 -8.74 -0.96 -10.98
C SER A 428 -9.79 -0.49 -9.98
N SER A 429 -9.92 0.83 -9.86
CA SER A 429 -10.96 1.51 -9.08
C SER A 429 -11.39 2.80 -9.77
N ARG A 430 -12.49 3.42 -9.35
CA ARG A 430 -12.92 4.73 -9.84
C ARG A 430 -12.84 5.73 -8.72
N LEU A 431 -12.13 6.83 -8.95
CA LEU A 431 -12.08 7.97 -8.07
C LEU A 431 -13.03 9.05 -8.58
N VAL A 432 -13.92 9.48 -7.71
CA VAL A 432 -14.93 10.50 -7.97
C VAL A 432 -14.69 11.64 -7.01
N TRP A 433 -14.52 12.85 -7.54
CA TRP A 433 -14.44 14.07 -6.77
C TRP A 433 -15.51 15.05 -7.25
N ILE A 434 -16.34 15.51 -6.33
CA ILE A 434 -17.40 16.46 -6.56
C ILE A 434 -17.12 17.71 -5.72
N GLU A 435 -17.14 18.87 -6.35
CA GLU A 435 -16.99 20.19 -5.73
C GLU A 435 -18.29 20.98 -5.94
N LEU A 436 -18.82 21.53 -4.85
CA LEU A 436 -19.99 22.40 -4.79
C LEU A 436 -19.53 23.76 -4.29
N LYS A 437 -19.67 24.79 -5.12
CA LYS A 437 -19.29 26.16 -4.78
C LYS A 437 -20.33 27.16 -5.23
N GLY A 438 -20.86 27.95 -4.32
CA GLY A 438 -21.83 28.99 -4.67
C GLY A 438 -22.20 29.87 -3.49
N SER A 439 -23.13 30.78 -3.74
CA SER A 439 -23.80 31.56 -2.71
C SER A 439 -25.28 31.19 -2.62
N TYR A 440 -25.84 31.34 -1.44
CA TYR A 440 -27.26 31.14 -1.20
C TYR A 440 -27.81 32.27 -0.35
N GLU A 441 -29.06 32.63 -0.58
CA GLU A 441 -29.77 33.65 0.18
C GLU A 441 -30.84 32.99 1.04
N LYS A 442 -30.91 33.36 2.30
CA LYS A 442 -32.00 32.96 3.18
C LYS A 442 -33.14 33.95 3.02
N ALA A 443 -34.21 33.55 2.34
CA ALA A 443 -35.43 34.33 2.27
C ALA A 443 -36.36 33.92 3.42
N ARG A 444 -36.80 34.89 4.22
CA ARG A 444 -37.86 34.69 5.22
C ARG A 444 -39.17 35.17 4.63
N MET A 445 -40.06 34.25 4.33
CA MET A 445 -41.43 34.59 3.95
C MET A 445 -42.32 34.52 5.19
N GLY A 446 -42.83 35.67 5.62
CA GLY A 446 -43.86 35.75 6.65
C GLY A 446 -45.23 35.80 6.01
N PHE A 447 -46.10 34.85 6.34
CA PHE A 447 -47.51 34.88 5.94
C PHE A 447 -48.36 35.29 7.14
N GLY A 448 -49.03 36.44 7.00
CA GLY A 448 -49.91 37.04 8.00
C GLY A 448 -49.84 38.58 7.94
N GLY A 449 -50.99 39.25 7.98
CA GLY A 449 -51.03 40.71 8.06
C GLY A 449 -50.51 41.16 9.44
N GLU A 450 -49.51 42.05 9.46
CA GLU A 450 -48.83 42.51 10.67
C GLU A 450 -49.74 43.20 11.70
N LEU A 451 -50.98 43.53 11.33
CA LEU A 451 -51.91 44.29 12.16
C LEU A 451 -53.18 43.53 12.60
N SER A 452 -53.46 42.30 12.12
CA SER A 452 -54.72 41.61 12.45
C SER A 452 -54.70 40.07 12.47
N ALA A 453 -53.54 39.43 12.31
CA ALA A 453 -53.43 37.97 12.30
C ALA A 453 -53.01 37.39 13.66
N GLY A 454 -53.86 36.55 14.28
CA GLY A 454 -53.52 35.77 15.49
C GLY A 454 -52.56 34.61 15.26
N LEU A 455 -52.19 34.32 14.01
CA LEU A 455 -51.28 33.23 13.64
C LEU A 455 -50.31 33.74 12.56
N ILE A 456 -49.05 33.96 12.93
CA ILE A 456 -47.98 34.32 11.99
C ILE A 456 -47.24 33.02 11.64
N THR A 457 -47.38 32.57 10.39
CA THR A 457 -46.57 31.46 9.88
C THR A 457 -45.32 32.03 9.23
N ARG A 458 -44.15 31.62 9.73
CA ARG A 458 -42.85 31.99 9.16
C ARG A 458 -42.28 30.76 8.48
N THR A 459 -42.07 30.84 7.17
CA THR A 459 -41.32 29.84 6.41
C THR A 459 -39.98 30.47 6.02
N GLU A 460 -38.90 29.89 6.51
CA GLU A 460 -37.55 30.23 6.08
C GLU A 460 -37.21 29.32 4.90
N THR A 461 -36.97 29.91 3.73
CA THR A 461 -36.62 29.21 2.50
C THR A 461 -35.22 29.65 2.06
N ASP A 462 -34.31 28.70 1.94
CA ASP A 462 -33.01 28.95 1.32
C ASP A 462 -33.18 28.94 -0.20
N ARG A 463 -32.67 29.98 -0.89
CA ARG A 463 -32.66 30.10 -2.34
C ARG A 463 -31.23 30.22 -2.84
N VAL A 464 -30.87 29.40 -3.80
CA VAL A 464 -29.55 29.38 -4.44
C VAL A 464 -29.73 29.84 -5.88
N GLU A 465 -29.23 31.03 -6.19
CA GLU A 465 -29.41 31.61 -7.51
C GLU A 465 -28.37 31.12 -8.52
N GLN A 466 -27.13 30.92 -8.09
CA GLN A 466 -26.04 30.42 -8.93
C GLN A 466 -25.04 29.62 -8.08
N MET A 467 -25.13 28.29 -8.15
CA MET A 467 -24.11 27.39 -7.58
C MET A 467 -23.43 26.60 -8.68
N THR A 468 -22.12 26.47 -8.60
CA THR A 468 -21.33 25.63 -9.48
C THR A 468 -21.19 24.23 -8.90
N LEU A 469 -21.63 23.24 -9.68
CA LEU A 469 -21.38 21.83 -9.45
C LEU A 469 -20.29 21.38 -10.42
N ARG A 470 -19.19 20.88 -9.90
CA ARG A 470 -18.10 20.30 -10.69
C ARG A 470 -17.88 18.87 -10.28
N ALA A 471 -17.67 18.01 -11.27
CA ALA A 471 -17.36 16.60 -11.06
C ALA A 471 -16.12 16.22 -11.86
N TRP A 472 -15.20 15.53 -11.20
CA TRP A 472 -14.06 14.84 -11.78
C TRP A 472 -14.26 13.34 -11.56
N VAL A 473 -14.08 12.56 -12.62
CA VAL A 473 -14.08 11.11 -12.53
C VAL A 473 -12.90 10.54 -13.30
N ALA A 474 -12.14 9.68 -12.63
CA ALA A 474 -11.06 8.93 -13.23
C ALA A 474 -11.07 7.46 -12.77
N GLU A 475 -10.86 6.55 -13.71
CA GLU A 475 -10.49 5.17 -13.43
C GLU A 475 -8.99 5.13 -13.08
N LEU A 476 -8.67 4.59 -11.92
CA LEU A 476 -7.32 4.49 -11.38
C LEU A 476 -6.81 3.07 -11.55
N ASP A 477 -5.70 2.91 -12.25
CA ASP A 477 -4.95 1.66 -12.26
C ASP A 477 -3.86 1.75 -11.20
N THR A 478 -3.91 0.85 -10.23
CA THR A 478 -3.05 0.86 -9.04
C THR A 478 -2.39 -0.49 -8.83
N VAL A 479 -1.24 -0.50 -8.16
CA VAL A 479 -0.53 -1.75 -7.86
C VAL A 479 -0.14 -1.84 -6.40
N THR A 480 -0.07 -3.06 -5.88
CA THR A 480 0.58 -3.37 -4.60
C THR A 480 1.52 -4.55 -4.77
N PHE A 481 2.54 -4.64 -3.92
CA PHE A 481 3.56 -5.70 -4.00
C PHE A 481 3.51 -6.70 -2.85
N ARG A 482 2.64 -6.48 -1.87
CA ARG A 482 2.34 -7.38 -0.74
C ARG A 482 0.92 -7.11 -0.26
N LYS A 483 0.29 -8.10 0.37
CA LYS A 483 -1.08 -7.97 0.93
C LYS A 483 -1.28 -6.76 1.85
N ASP A 484 -0.23 -6.38 2.60
CA ASP A 484 -0.28 -5.30 3.60
C ASP A 484 0.43 -4.01 3.15
N ALA A 485 1.00 -3.99 1.94
CA ALA A 485 1.75 -2.84 1.43
C ALA A 485 0.83 -1.73 0.92
N SER A 486 1.36 -0.50 0.89
CA SER A 486 0.70 0.63 0.25
C SER A 486 0.42 0.34 -1.23
N ARG A 487 -0.67 0.91 -1.74
CA ARG A 487 -0.96 0.94 -3.17
C ARG A 487 -0.23 2.12 -3.81
N HIS A 488 0.22 1.89 -5.03
CA HIS A 488 0.86 2.91 -5.85
C HIS A 488 0.00 3.17 -7.08
N LEU A 489 -0.24 4.44 -7.38
CA LEU A 489 -0.97 4.85 -8.59
C LEU A 489 -0.04 4.72 -9.80
N VAL A 490 -0.51 4.04 -10.86
CA VAL A 490 0.27 3.79 -12.08
C VAL A 490 -0.35 4.45 -13.30
N ALA A 491 -1.67 4.41 -13.43
CA ALA A 491 -2.35 5.10 -14.51
C ALA A 491 -3.67 5.72 -14.03
N MET A 492 -4.13 6.71 -14.78
CA MET A 492 -5.36 7.42 -14.53
C MET A 492 -6.06 7.68 -15.86
N ARG A 493 -7.28 7.18 -16.02
CA ARG A 493 -8.05 7.27 -17.26
C ARG A 493 -9.35 8.04 -17.00
N GLY A 494 -9.57 9.12 -17.75
CA GLY A 494 -10.78 9.93 -17.58
C GLY A 494 -12.03 9.16 -18.02
N HIS A 495 -13.11 9.26 -17.25
CA HIS A 495 -14.37 8.60 -17.57
C HIS A 495 -15.51 9.60 -17.81
N PRO A 496 -15.61 10.19 -19.02
CA PRO A 496 -16.55 11.29 -19.29
C PRO A 496 -18.03 10.89 -19.13
N ASP A 497 -18.38 9.63 -19.41
CA ASP A 497 -19.76 9.16 -19.26
C ASP A 497 -20.21 9.13 -17.79
N TYR A 498 -19.33 8.73 -16.87
CA TYR A 498 -19.64 8.81 -15.44
C TYR A 498 -19.75 10.27 -14.98
N VAL A 499 -18.86 11.16 -15.45
CA VAL A 499 -18.98 12.59 -15.14
C VAL A 499 -20.36 13.12 -15.54
N ARG A 500 -20.82 12.80 -16.77
CA ARG A 500 -22.15 13.19 -17.25
C ARG A 500 -23.26 12.60 -16.38
N TYR A 501 -23.16 11.30 -16.06
CA TYR A 501 -24.12 10.63 -15.17
C TYR A 501 -24.26 11.36 -13.82
N TYR A 502 -23.15 11.63 -13.12
CA TYR A 502 -23.19 12.37 -11.84
C TYR A 502 -23.82 13.76 -12.01
N LEU A 503 -23.41 14.53 -13.01
CA LEU A 503 -23.92 15.89 -13.21
C LEU A 503 -25.40 15.90 -13.60
N ASP A 504 -25.82 15.01 -14.50
CA ASP A 504 -27.20 14.97 -15.00
C ASP A 504 -28.15 14.52 -13.88
N THR A 505 -27.80 13.49 -13.10
CA THR A 505 -28.63 13.04 -11.96
C THR A 505 -28.76 14.11 -10.88
N LEU A 506 -27.65 14.77 -10.50
CA LEU A 506 -27.69 15.83 -9.49
C LEU A 506 -28.44 17.09 -9.98
N THR A 507 -28.31 17.43 -11.27
CA THR A 507 -29.05 18.55 -11.88
C THR A 507 -30.55 18.24 -11.94
N GLN A 508 -30.92 17.02 -12.32
CA GLN A 508 -32.33 16.57 -12.33
C GLN A 508 -32.94 16.60 -10.92
N PHE A 509 -32.19 16.13 -9.91
CA PHE A 509 -32.61 16.18 -8.52
C PHE A 509 -32.81 17.63 -8.03
N ALA A 510 -31.87 18.52 -8.33
CA ALA A 510 -31.97 19.94 -8.01
C ALA A 510 -33.24 20.57 -8.62
N GLY A 511 -33.55 20.27 -9.88
CA GLY A 511 -34.78 20.72 -10.54
C GLY A 511 -36.05 20.20 -9.90
N THR A 512 -36.04 18.93 -9.43
CA THR A 512 -37.20 18.30 -8.76
C THR A 512 -37.49 18.92 -7.40
N ILE A 513 -36.45 19.25 -6.63
CA ILE A 513 -36.64 19.93 -5.33
C ILE A 513 -37.07 21.39 -5.52
N ALA A 514 -36.56 22.06 -6.56
CA ALA A 514 -36.91 23.45 -6.83
C ALA A 514 -38.42 23.66 -7.03
N SER A 515 -39.15 22.66 -7.54
CA SER A 515 -40.61 22.70 -7.69
C SER A 515 -41.42 22.49 -6.41
N VAL A 516 -40.81 21.95 -5.34
CA VAL A 516 -41.51 21.66 -4.06
C VAL A 516 -41.45 22.84 -3.09
N ALA A 517 -40.43 23.68 -3.20
CA ALA A 517 -40.21 24.80 -2.27
C ALA A 517 -40.82 26.13 -2.71
N ALA A 518 -41.14 26.29 -4.00
CA ALA A 518 -42.00 27.37 -4.46
C ALA A 518 -43.42 26.78 -4.64
N PRO A 519 -44.40 27.14 -3.79
CA PRO A 519 -45.75 26.58 -3.88
C PRO A 519 -46.45 27.11 -5.14
N GLY A 520 -46.19 26.48 -6.27
CA GLY A 520 -46.91 26.70 -7.53
C GLY A 520 -47.98 25.62 -7.77
N GLY A 521 -48.02 24.58 -6.93
CA GLY A 521 -48.95 23.48 -7.05
C GLY A 521 -50.35 23.83 -6.54
N SER A 522 -51.38 23.32 -7.21
CA SER A 522 -52.79 23.46 -6.79
C SER A 522 -53.05 22.92 -5.38
N GLU A 523 -52.21 22.00 -4.90
CA GLU A 523 -52.32 21.41 -3.57
C GLU A 523 -51.84 22.34 -2.45
N ASP A 524 -50.79 23.13 -2.71
CA ASP A 524 -50.34 24.18 -1.79
C ASP A 524 -51.29 25.36 -1.78
N ALA A 525 -51.88 25.72 -2.94
CA ALA A 525 -52.98 26.68 -2.99
C ALA A 525 -54.19 26.21 -2.15
N ALA A 526 -54.49 24.90 -2.15
CA ALA A 526 -55.55 24.32 -1.33
C ALA A 526 -55.20 24.27 0.17
N ARG A 527 -53.92 24.12 0.54
CA ARG A 527 -53.46 24.23 1.93
C ARG A 527 -53.47 25.69 2.42
N LEU A 528 -53.00 26.63 1.59
CA LEU A 528 -53.08 28.06 1.85
C LEU A 528 -54.53 28.52 2.00
N GLY A 529 -55.43 28.04 1.12
CA GLY A 529 -56.87 28.30 1.23
C GLY A 529 -57.49 27.75 2.51
N ARG A 530 -57.08 26.55 2.96
CA ARG A 530 -57.52 25.98 4.24
C ARG A 530 -57.00 26.75 5.44
N LEU A 531 -55.76 27.24 5.39
CA LEU A 531 -55.18 28.09 6.44
C LEU A 531 -55.88 29.45 6.50
N GLN A 532 -56.17 30.07 5.35
CA GLN A 532 -56.95 31.31 5.28
C GLN A 532 -58.39 31.13 5.78
N ALA A 533 -59.07 30.03 5.42
CA ALA A 533 -60.40 29.72 5.93
C ALA A 533 -60.40 29.51 7.47
N THR A 534 -59.37 28.85 7.98
CA THR A 534 -59.19 28.65 9.44
C THR A 534 -58.95 29.99 10.13
N GLN A 535 -58.13 30.87 9.54
CA GLN A 535 -57.87 32.20 10.08
C GLN A 535 -59.11 33.09 10.05
N GLN A 536 -59.94 33.00 9.00
CA GLN A 536 -61.23 33.69 8.94
C GLN A 536 -62.20 33.20 10.01
N SER A 537 -62.22 31.89 10.31
CA SER A 537 -63.05 31.34 11.39
C SER A 537 -62.62 31.81 12.79
N ILE A 538 -61.33 32.03 12.99
CA ILE A 538 -60.78 32.57 14.25
C ILE A 538 -61.08 34.07 14.36
N ALA A 539 -60.97 34.83 13.26
CA ALA A 539 -61.28 36.26 13.22
C ALA A 539 -62.79 36.56 13.33
N SER A 540 -63.68 35.66 12.91
CA SER A 540 -65.13 35.81 13.06
C SER A 540 -65.66 35.50 14.46
N THR A 541 -64.81 35.04 15.38
CA THR A 541 -65.18 34.83 16.78
C THR A 541 -64.91 36.12 17.55
N SER A 542 -65.87 37.05 17.52
CA SER A 542 -65.88 38.21 18.40
C SER A 542 -65.83 37.77 19.86
N MET A 543 -64.91 38.36 20.61
CA MET A 543 -64.71 38.19 22.05
C MET A 543 -66.04 38.24 22.85
N PRO A 544 -66.26 37.35 23.83
CA PRO A 544 -67.15 37.64 24.94
C PRO A 544 -66.46 38.65 25.88
N GLN A 545 -67.17 39.71 26.24
CA GLN A 545 -66.83 40.56 27.38
C GLN A 545 -66.79 39.70 28.65
N ILE A 546 -65.67 39.73 29.38
CA ILE A 546 -65.59 39.19 30.74
C ILE A 546 -65.45 40.39 31.68
N GLU A 547 -66.46 40.54 32.52
CA GLU A 547 -66.53 41.49 33.63
C GLU A 547 -65.36 41.34 34.61
N ALA A 548 -64.97 42.47 35.18
CA ALA A 548 -63.91 42.59 36.17
C ALA A 548 -64.24 41.82 37.46
N VAL A 549 -63.36 40.89 37.85
CA VAL A 549 -63.27 40.39 39.23
C VAL A 549 -61.96 40.92 39.84
N SER A 550 -62.12 41.54 41.00
CA SER A 550 -61.11 42.26 41.79
C SER A 550 -59.94 41.41 42.29
N ALA A 551 -58.81 42.09 42.49
CA ALA A 551 -57.52 41.60 42.92
C ALA A 551 -57.48 40.82 44.26
N ALA A 552 -56.67 39.76 44.29
CA ALA A 552 -56.09 39.12 45.47
C ALA A 552 -54.65 38.63 45.14
N PRO A 553 -53.75 38.52 46.12
CA PRO A 553 -52.32 38.87 45.95
C PRO A 553 -51.43 37.79 45.32
N LEU A 554 -50.34 38.27 44.71
CA LEU A 554 -49.26 37.52 44.06
C LEU A 554 -48.71 36.35 44.92
N PRO A 555 -48.67 35.12 44.38
CA PRO A 555 -47.79 34.08 44.92
C PRO A 555 -46.33 34.43 44.59
N ARG A 556 -45.48 34.31 45.61
CA ARG A 556 -44.02 34.45 45.56
C ARG A 556 -43.37 33.56 44.46
N PRO A 557 -42.17 33.93 43.97
CA PRO A 557 -41.43 33.10 43.02
C PRO A 557 -41.21 31.71 43.63
N VAL A 558 -41.69 30.68 42.91
CA VAL A 558 -41.38 29.29 43.23
C VAL A 558 -39.88 29.11 42.96
N ALA A 559 -39.18 28.75 44.03
CA ALA A 559 -37.78 28.41 44.04
C ALA A 559 -37.45 27.33 43.02
N ASP A 560 -36.20 27.36 42.56
CA ASP A 560 -35.53 26.39 41.71
C ASP A 560 -36.10 24.97 41.82
N ALA A 561 -36.46 24.40 40.68
CA ALA A 561 -36.71 22.97 40.57
C ALA A 561 -35.50 22.23 41.15
N HIS A 562 -35.68 21.58 42.29
CA HIS A 562 -34.70 20.66 42.84
C HIS A 562 -34.38 19.62 41.77
N VAL A 563 -33.19 19.72 41.17
CA VAL A 563 -32.58 18.67 40.37
C VAL A 563 -32.47 17.44 41.26
N THR A 564 -33.39 16.50 41.10
CA THR A 564 -33.30 15.18 41.70
C THR A 564 -32.09 14.52 41.07
N ARG A 565 -30.97 14.44 41.80
CA ARG A 565 -29.74 13.82 41.29
C ARG A 565 -29.94 12.32 41.25
N LEU A 566 -30.36 11.81 40.11
CA LEU A 566 -30.36 10.38 39.83
C LEU A 566 -28.94 9.84 40.04
N ARG A 567 -28.79 8.84 40.91
CA ARG A 567 -27.53 8.14 41.13
C ARG A 567 -27.68 6.68 40.76
N CYS A 568 -26.60 6.12 40.25
CA CYS A 568 -26.47 4.69 40.07
C CYS A 568 -26.58 3.99 41.44
N ALA A 569 -27.35 2.90 41.52
CA ALA A 569 -27.47 2.10 42.76
C ALA A 569 -26.14 1.48 43.20
N ASN A 570 -25.15 1.38 42.29
CA ASN A 570 -23.83 0.87 42.60
C ASN A 570 -22.93 1.99 43.14
N PRO A 571 -22.53 1.96 44.43
CA PRO A 571 -21.71 3.01 45.04
C PRO A 571 -20.28 3.11 44.47
N GLN A 572 -19.83 2.12 43.69
CA GLN A 572 -18.54 2.15 43.00
C GLN A 572 -18.61 2.84 41.62
N CYS A 573 -19.81 3.05 41.08
CA CYS A 573 -20.01 3.70 39.79
C CYS A 573 -20.18 5.22 39.99
N ARG A 574 -19.20 6.02 39.55
CA ARG A 574 -19.17 7.48 39.72
C ARG A 574 -19.57 8.28 38.48
N GLU A 575 -20.02 7.60 37.44
CA GLU A 575 -20.38 8.24 36.16
C GLU A 575 -21.78 8.88 36.20
N PRO A 576 -21.99 10.00 35.48
CA PRO A 576 -23.28 10.70 35.44
C PRO A 576 -24.34 9.84 34.74
N VAL A 577 -25.56 9.88 35.27
CA VAL A 577 -26.71 9.15 34.73
C VAL A 577 -27.63 10.15 34.02
N GLU A 578 -28.04 9.82 32.79
CA GLU A 578 -28.99 10.64 32.01
C GLU A 578 -30.37 10.70 32.69
N ALA A 579 -31.07 11.81 32.51
CA ALA A 579 -32.26 12.18 33.30
C ALA A 579 -33.46 11.21 33.13
N ASP A 580 -33.44 10.38 32.10
CA ASP A 580 -34.49 9.45 31.68
C ASP A 580 -34.04 7.97 31.66
N ALA A 581 -32.80 7.67 32.10
CA ALA A 581 -32.27 6.32 32.09
C ALA A 581 -32.82 5.45 33.25
N ARG A 582 -33.40 4.29 32.92
CA ARG A 582 -33.84 3.28 33.91
C ARG A 582 -32.70 2.42 34.46
N PHE A 583 -31.62 2.28 33.69
CA PHE A 583 -30.42 1.52 34.05
C PHE A 583 -29.17 2.33 33.70
N CYS A 584 -28.11 2.18 34.49
CA CYS A 584 -26.82 2.81 34.20
C CYS A 584 -26.17 2.14 32.98
N ILE A 585 -25.89 2.90 31.92
CA ILE A 585 -25.23 2.40 30.70
C ILE A 585 -23.88 1.73 30.98
N HIS A 586 -23.16 2.17 32.01
CA HIS A 586 -21.81 1.68 32.30
C HIS A 586 -21.77 0.37 33.11
N CYS A 587 -22.77 0.09 33.94
CA CYS A 587 -22.73 -1.10 34.81
C CYS A 587 -24.04 -1.91 34.85
N GLY A 588 -25.07 -1.49 34.14
CA GLY A 588 -26.34 -2.21 33.99
C GLY A 588 -27.24 -2.22 35.23
N THR A 589 -26.84 -1.61 36.35
CA THR A 589 -27.66 -1.56 37.56
C THR A 589 -28.77 -0.52 37.47
N PRO A 590 -29.94 -0.76 38.11
CA PRO A 590 -31.05 0.17 38.09
C PRO A 590 -30.68 1.51 38.74
N VAL A 591 -31.25 2.58 38.21
CA VAL A 591 -31.05 3.95 38.72
C VAL A 591 -32.07 4.20 39.82
N VAL A 592 -31.64 4.82 40.94
CA VAL A 592 -32.51 5.11 42.08
C VAL A 592 -32.60 6.62 42.25
N SER A 593 -33.82 7.13 42.45
CA SER A 593 -34.05 8.52 42.86
C SER A 593 -33.68 8.66 44.34
N THR A 594 -32.76 9.56 44.67
CA THR A 594 -32.48 9.95 46.06
C THR A 594 -33.34 11.11 46.50
#